data_AF-A0A060Z397-F1
#
_entry.id   AF-A0A060Z397-F1
#
_cell.length_a   1.000
_cell.length_b   1.000
_cell.length_c   1.000
_cell.angle_alpha   90.00
_cell.angle_beta   90.00
_cell.angle_gamma   90.00
#
_symmetry.space_group_name_H-M   'P 1'
#
loop_
_entity.id
_entity.type
_entity.pdbx_description
1 polymer ?
#
loop_
_entity_poly.entity_id
_entity_poly.type
_entity_poly.pdbx_seq_one_letter_code
_entity_poly.pdbx_strand_id
1 'polypeptide(L)'
;CIELNVVIPVSSPTPPPGFIFISNPFLPGSQQHWVRQCLKNYPQKPNVCNLDMHMAPTETQDIWGRSADALRKTGSRVREPKTLLEKLRWVTLGYHYNWDTKTYSADHYTLFPSDLHSISLHVAAACRFPGFNAEAGILNYYRSDSSLGIHVDESELDHTRPLLSFR
;
A
#
# COMPACT_ATOMS: atom_id res chain seq x y z
N CYS A 1 -6.20 -4.59 -9.32
CA CYS A 1 -5.11 -4.31 -8.36
C CYS A 1 -5.43 -3.01 -7.60
N ILE A 2 -4.91 -2.84 -6.38
CA ILE A 2 -5.02 -1.62 -5.57
C ILE A 2 -3.62 -1.11 -5.28
N GLU A 3 -3.37 0.16 -5.53
CA GLU A 3 -2.09 0.80 -5.23
C GLU A 3 -2.27 1.91 -4.20
N LEU A 4 -1.95 1.64 -2.93
CA LEU A 4 -2.03 2.64 -1.87
C LEU A 4 -0.78 3.54 -1.91
N ASN A 5 -0.98 4.80 -2.34
CA ASN A 5 0.07 5.78 -2.60
C ASN A 5 -0.13 7.07 -1.80
N VAL A 6 0.66 7.34 -0.76
CA VAL A 6 0.54 8.60 0.00
C VAL A 6 1.33 9.74 -0.69
N VAL A 7 0.76 10.46 -1.68
CA VAL A 7 1.44 11.60 -2.36
C VAL A 7 0.46 12.70 -2.89
N ILE A 8 0.86 13.98 -2.70
CA ILE A 8 0.17 15.26 -3.01
C ILE A 8 -0.17 15.45 -4.52
N PRO A 9 -1.33 16.05 -4.89
CA PRO A 9 -1.74 16.21 -6.29
C PRO A 9 -1.00 17.36 -7.02
N VAL A 10 -0.67 17.11 -8.29
CA VAL A 10 -0.24 18.12 -9.28
C VAL A 10 -1.43 18.43 -10.19
N SER A 11 -1.75 19.71 -10.38
CA SER A 11 -2.89 20.18 -11.17
C SER A 11 -2.60 20.18 -12.68
N SER A 12 -3.31 19.35 -13.44
CA SER A 12 -3.44 19.45 -14.91
C SER A 12 -4.86 19.94 -15.24
N PRO A 13 -5.06 20.82 -16.25
CA PRO A 13 -6.36 21.43 -16.52
C PRO A 13 -7.42 20.46 -17.09
N THR A 14 -7.03 19.29 -17.63
CA THR A 14 -7.98 18.24 -18.03
C THR A 14 -7.38 16.84 -17.81
N PRO A 15 -8.03 15.96 -17.03
CA PRO A 15 -7.56 14.60 -16.85
C PRO A 15 -7.68 13.76 -18.14
N PRO A 16 -6.79 12.78 -18.37
CA PRO A 16 -6.92 11.87 -19.50
C PRO A 16 -8.19 11.00 -19.38
N PRO A 17 -8.76 10.50 -20.50
CA PRO A 17 -9.90 9.59 -20.46
C PRO A 17 -9.64 8.37 -19.57
N GLY A 18 -10.63 8.01 -18.74
CA GLY A 18 -10.51 6.91 -17.77
C GLY A 18 -9.90 7.30 -16.42
N PHE A 19 -9.31 8.49 -16.30
CA PHE A 19 -8.82 8.99 -15.01
C PHE A 19 -9.94 9.63 -14.20
N ILE A 20 -10.10 9.17 -12.96
CA ILE A 20 -11.08 9.70 -12.00
C ILE A 20 -10.33 10.11 -10.74
N PHE A 21 -10.55 11.35 -10.29
CA PHE A 21 -10.00 11.86 -9.03
C PHE A 21 -11.13 12.16 -8.05
N ILE A 22 -11.06 11.58 -6.86
CA ILE A 22 -12.01 11.81 -5.77
C ILE A 22 -11.26 12.48 -4.62
N SER A 23 -11.63 13.72 -4.30
CA SER A 23 -11.06 14.42 -3.16
C SER A 23 -11.66 13.86 -1.88
N ASN A 24 -10.79 13.36 -0.98
CA ASN A 24 -11.10 12.83 0.35
C ASN A 24 -12.58 12.45 0.60
N PRO A 25 -13.01 11.24 0.20
CA PRO A 25 -14.38 10.80 0.38
C PRO A 25 -14.65 10.25 1.80
N PHE A 26 -13.67 10.30 2.70
CA PHE A 26 -13.78 9.68 4.02
C PHE A 26 -14.53 10.58 5.00
N LEU A 27 -15.34 9.94 5.86
CA LEU A 27 -15.91 10.62 7.02
C LEU A 27 -14.79 11.15 7.93
N PRO A 28 -15.04 12.26 8.66
CA PRO A 28 -14.08 12.80 9.61
C PRO A 28 -13.57 11.71 10.58
N GLY A 29 -12.25 11.57 10.68
CA GLY A 29 -11.58 10.58 11.54
C GLY A 29 -11.43 9.17 10.94
N SER A 30 -12.16 8.80 9.90
CA SER A 30 -12.10 7.44 9.33
C SER A 30 -10.76 7.11 8.67
N GLN A 31 -10.00 8.10 8.20
CA GLN A 31 -8.66 7.87 7.62
C GLN A 31 -7.68 7.25 8.64
N GLN A 32 -7.83 7.56 9.93
CA GLN A 32 -6.96 7.02 10.98
C GLN A 32 -7.04 5.49 11.07
N HIS A 33 -8.21 4.91 10.74
CA HIS A 33 -8.38 3.47 10.64
C HIS A 33 -7.45 2.89 9.58
N TRP A 34 -7.50 3.40 8.36
CA TRP A 34 -6.70 2.91 7.23
C TRP A 34 -5.21 3.14 7.44
N VAL A 35 -4.82 4.29 7.98
CA VAL A 35 -3.43 4.57 8.37
C VAL A 35 -2.95 3.53 9.39
N ARG A 36 -3.76 3.21 10.40
CA ARG A 36 -3.43 2.18 11.38
C ARG A 36 -3.31 0.79 10.73
N GLN A 37 -4.21 0.42 9.82
CA GLN A 37 -4.11 -0.85 9.09
C GLN A 37 -2.78 -0.93 8.33
N CYS A 38 -2.45 0.10 7.55
CA CYS A 38 -1.24 0.18 6.75
C CYS A 38 0.04 0.16 7.60
N LEU A 39 0.07 0.79 8.76
CA LEU A 39 1.29 0.85 9.58
C LEU A 39 1.44 -0.33 10.54
N LYS A 40 0.34 -0.91 11.01
CA LYS A 40 0.35 -1.88 12.13
C LYS A 40 0.04 -3.30 11.70
N ASN A 41 -0.91 -3.48 10.80
CA ASN A 41 -1.51 -4.79 10.53
C ASN A 41 -1.03 -5.36 9.20
N TYR A 42 -1.18 -4.61 8.11
CA TYR A 42 -0.81 -5.08 6.77
C TYR A 42 0.68 -5.39 6.58
N PRO A 43 1.65 -4.72 7.24
CA PRO A 43 3.05 -5.10 7.13
C PRO A 43 3.41 -6.44 7.77
N GLN A 44 2.54 -6.96 8.63
CA GLN A 44 2.82 -8.16 9.40
C GLN A 44 2.63 -9.42 8.56
N LYS A 45 3.23 -10.52 9.02
CA LYS A 45 3.04 -11.83 8.41
C LYS A 45 1.57 -12.25 8.43
N PRO A 46 1.07 -12.91 7.37
CA PRO A 46 1.82 -13.54 6.29
C PRO A 46 2.20 -12.64 5.10
N ASN A 47 1.87 -11.35 5.12
CA ASN A 47 2.16 -10.46 3.99
C ASN A 47 3.68 -10.30 3.76
N VAL A 48 4.02 -9.94 2.53
CA VAL A 48 5.40 -9.79 2.07
C VAL A 48 5.75 -8.30 2.00
N CYS A 49 6.94 -7.94 2.46
CA CYS A 49 7.44 -6.58 2.45
C CYS A 49 8.91 -6.51 2.05
N ASN A 50 9.40 -5.30 1.78
CA ASN A 50 10.80 -5.09 1.36
C ASN A 50 11.84 -5.55 2.38
N LEU A 51 11.48 -5.65 3.66
CA LEU A 51 12.42 -6.08 4.71
C LEU A 51 12.76 -7.57 4.58
N ASP A 52 11.86 -8.37 4.01
CA ASP A 52 12.02 -9.83 3.89
C ASP A 52 13.13 -10.24 2.93
N MET A 53 13.52 -9.34 2.02
CA MET A 53 14.61 -9.56 1.08
C MET A 53 15.99 -9.56 1.74
N HIS A 54 16.10 -8.96 2.94
CA HIS A 54 17.39 -8.67 3.56
C HIS A 54 17.46 -9.02 5.06
N MET A 55 16.38 -9.53 5.64
CA MET A 55 16.26 -9.81 7.07
C MET A 55 15.69 -11.20 7.32
N ALA A 56 16.06 -11.81 8.45
CA ALA A 56 15.50 -13.10 8.82
C ALA A 56 14.01 -12.97 9.18
N PRO A 57 13.17 -14.00 8.96
CA PRO A 57 11.74 -13.97 9.30
C PRO A 57 11.46 -13.64 10.77
N THR A 58 12.34 -14.07 11.68
CA THR A 58 12.25 -13.76 13.12
C THR A 58 12.42 -12.27 13.41
N GLU A 59 13.10 -11.54 12.52
CA GLU A 59 13.28 -10.11 12.67
C GLU A 59 12.10 -9.30 12.12
N THR A 60 11.35 -9.83 11.14
CA THR A 60 10.22 -9.14 10.50
C THR A 60 8.85 -9.61 10.98
N GLN A 61 8.79 -10.48 12.00
CA GLN A 61 7.53 -11.05 12.50
C GLN A 61 6.62 -10.03 13.21
N ASP A 62 7.19 -9.04 13.91
CA ASP A 62 6.44 -7.95 14.56
C ASP A 62 7.07 -6.58 14.28
N ILE A 63 6.84 -6.07 13.07
CA ILE A 63 7.40 -4.78 12.61
C ILE A 63 6.94 -3.63 13.51
N TRP A 64 5.65 -3.60 13.84
CA TRP A 64 5.07 -2.55 14.69
C TRP A 64 5.60 -2.61 16.12
N GLY A 65 5.52 -3.75 16.81
CA GLY A 65 5.94 -3.85 18.21
C GLY A 65 7.42 -3.54 18.40
N ARG A 66 8.27 -3.92 17.44
CA ARG A 66 9.70 -3.59 17.44
C ARG A 66 10.01 -2.12 17.13
N SER A 67 9.04 -1.35 16.62
CA SER A 67 9.24 0.06 16.25
C SER A 67 8.50 1.05 17.17
N ALA A 68 7.36 0.66 17.75
CA ALA A 68 6.42 1.55 18.42
C ALA A 68 7.05 2.35 19.57
N ASP A 69 7.87 1.71 20.40
CA ASP A 69 8.48 2.37 21.56
C ASP A 69 9.55 3.37 21.17
N ALA A 70 10.35 3.08 20.15
CA ALA A 70 11.34 4.01 19.63
C ALA A 70 10.67 5.22 18.96
N LEU A 71 9.59 5.01 18.21
CA LEU A 71 8.83 6.08 17.57
C LEU A 71 8.19 7.04 18.59
N ARG A 72 7.72 6.53 19.73
CA ARG A 72 7.15 7.34 20.83
C ARG A 72 8.19 8.18 21.57
N LYS A 73 9.47 7.78 21.54
CA LYS A 73 10.58 8.45 22.24
C LYS A 73 11.25 9.55 21.42
N THR A 74 10.67 9.93 20.27
CA THR A 74 11.26 10.91 19.35
C THR A 74 11.33 12.31 19.98
N GLY A 75 12.49 12.61 20.56
CA GLY A 75 12.89 13.90 21.13
C GLY A 75 14.38 14.02 21.48
N SER A 76 15.16 12.95 21.26
CA SER A 76 16.61 12.94 21.49
C SER A 76 17.36 13.61 20.34
N ARG A 77 18.37 14.43 20.66
CA ARG A 77 19.26 15.08 19.68
C ARG A 77 20.24 14.11 19.01
N VAL A 78 20.29 12.85 19.45
CA VAL A 78 21.18 11.82 18.90
C VAL A 78 20.50 11.10 17.74
N ARG A 79 21.23 10.93 16.64
CA ARG A 79 20.74 10.21 15.45
C ARG A 79 20.72 8.71 15.70
N GLU A 80 19.58 8.21 16.20
CA GLU A 80 19.34 6.79 16.36
C GLU A 80 19.24 6.05 15.01
N PRO A 81 19.57 4.75 14.95
CA PRO A 81 19.28 3.92 13.79
C PRO A 81 17.78 3.91 13.45
N LYS A 82 17.45 3.89 12.15
CA LYS A 82 16.05 3.79 11.69
C LYS A 82 15.40 2.50 12.23
N THR A 83 14.20 2.63 12.77
CA THR A 83 13.33 1.51 13.17
C THR A 83 12.91 0.67 11.95
N LEU A 84 12.31 -0.51 12.18
CA LEU A 84 11.80 -1.34 11.09
C LEU A 84 10.71 -0.62 10.30
N LEU A 85 9.78 0.05 10.99
CA LEU A 85 8.72 0.81 10.34
C LEU A 85 9.27 1.96 9.49
N GLU A 86 10.35 2.62 9.92
CA GLU A 86 11.02 3.66 9.12
C GLU A 86 11.83 3.12 7.91
N LYS A 87 12.17 1.84 7.92
CA LYS A 87 12.83 1.12 6.83
C LYS A 87 11.83 0.49 5.84
N LEU A 88 10.55 0.42 6.20
CA LEU A 88 9.50 -0.09 5.33
C LEU A 88 9.36 0.80 4.08
N ARG A 89 9.22 0.18 2.91
CA ARG A 89 9.10 0.85 1.60
C ARG A 89 7.94 0.31 0.80
N TRP A 90 7.70 -1.00 0.86
CA TRP A 90 6.51 -1.58 0.28
C TRP A 90 6.02 -2.80 1.05
N VAL A 91 4.72 -3.07 0.92
CA VAL A 91 4.05 -4.31 1.33
C VAL A 91 3.15 -4.77 0.18
N THR A 92 3.11 -6.07 -0.11
CA THR A 92 2.17 -6.66 -1.08
C THR A 92 1.09 -7.48 -0.35
N LEU A 93 -0.14 -7.43 -0.86
CA LEU A 93 -1.34 -8.08 -0.33
C LEU A 93 -2.02 -8.90 -1.43
N GLY A 94 -2.65 -10.02 -1.08
CA GLY A 94 -3.33 -10.84 -2.08
C GLY A 94 -2.33 -11.62 -2.93
N TYR A 95 -2.50 -11.57 -4.25
CA TYR A 95 -1.47 -12.02 -5.18
C TYR A 95 -0.24 -11.10 -5.07
N HIS A 96 0.88 -11.68 -4.65
CA HIS A 96 2.09 -10.92 -4.40
C HIS A 96 2.84 -10.66 -5.70
N TYR A 97 3.04 -9.38 -6.01
CA TYR A 97 3.82 -8.95 -7.15
C TYR A 97 5.28 -9.42 -7.02
N ASN A 98 5.77 -10.11 -8.06
CA ASN A 98 7.17 -10.52 -8.13
C ASN A 98 7.98 -9.43 -8.86
N TRP A 99 8.89 -8.78 -8.14
CA TRP A 99 9.72 -7.70 -8.67
C TRP A 99 10.72 -8.14 -9.75
N ASP A 100 11.16 -9.41 -9.73
CA ASP A 100 12.11 -9.95 -10.70
C ASP A 100 11.43 -10.30 -12.03
N THR A 101 10.26 -10.96 -11.96
CA THR A 101 9.51 -11.39 -13.16
C THR A 101 8.50 -10.36 -13.64
N LYS A 102 8.19 -9.35 -12.83
CA LYS A 102 7.17 -8.32 -13.07
C LYS A 102 5.77 -8.90 -13.33
N THR A 103 5.44 -10.00 -12.66
CA THR A 103 4.18 -10.73 -12.85
C THR A 103 3.61 -11.21 -11.51
N TYR A 104 2.32 -11.58 -11.53
CA TYR A 104 1.64 -12.26 -10.44
C TYR A 104 1.64 -13.79 -10.67
N SER A 105 1.57 -14.56 -9.58
CA SER A 105 1.43 -16.03 -9.62
C SER A 105 0.43 -16.50 -8.56
N ALA A 106 -0.32 -17.55 -8.89
CA ALA A 106 -1.21 -18.21 -7.93
C ALA A 106 -0.46 -18.88 -6.77
N ASP A 107 0.81 -19.26 -6.98
CA ASP A 107 1.64 -19.90 -5.96
C ASP A 107 2.11 -18.92 -4.87
N HIS A 108 2.02 -17.62 -5.15
CA HIS A 108 2.46 -16.56 -4.24
C HIS A 108 1.29 -15.67 -3.85
N TYR A 109 0.48 -16.18 -2.91
CA TYR A 109 -0.78 -15.57 -2.50
C TYR A 109 -0.96 -15.60 -0.98
N THR A 110 -1.50 -14.51 -0.44
CA THR A 110 -2.10 -14.45 0.91
C THR A 110 -3.51 -13.93 0.83
N LEU A 111 -4.35 -14.21 1.84
CA LEU A 111 -5.72 -13.70 1.86
C LEU A 111 -5.73 -12.17 1.80
N PHE A 112 -6.40 -11.62 0.79
CA PHE A 112 -6.57 -10.18 0.67
C PHE A 112 -7.41 -9.64 1.84
N PRO A 113 -7.01 -8.54 2.51
CA PRO A 113 -7.75 -8.00 3.64
C PRO A 113 -9.20 -7.63 3.29
N SER A 114 -10.15 -8.22 4.00
CA SER A 114 -11.59 -8.09 3.69
C SER A 114 -12.11 -6.66 3.86
N ASP A 115 -11.55 -5.90 4.80
CA ASP A 115 -11.86 -4.48 5.00
C ASP A 115 -11.44 -3.65 3.79
N LEU A 116 -10.18 -3.78 3.36
CA LEU A 116 -9.67 -3.10 2.17
C LEU A 116 -10.40 -3.54 0.90
N HIS A 117 -10.72 -4.83 0.77
CA HIS A 117 -11.52 -5.34 -0.32
C HIS A 117 -12.89 -4.65 -0.37
N SER A 118 -13.58 -4.57 0.78
CA SER A 118 -14.92 -3.99 0.86
C SER A 118 -14.94 -2.51 0.46
N ILE A 119 -14.00 -1.70 0.95
CA ILE A 119 -13.96 -0.28 0.56
C ILE A 119 -13.62 -0.11 -0.92
N SER A 120 -12.70 -0.90 -1.45
CA SER A 120 -12.33 -0.86 -2.87
C SER A 120 -13.50 -1.23 -3.78
N LEU A 121 -14.30 -2.22 -3.40
CA LEU A 121 -15.51 -2.60 -4.12
C LEU A 121 -16.52 -1.43 -4.15
N HIS A 122 -16.76 -0.76 -3.01
CA HIS A 122 -17.64 0.40 -2.93
C HIS A 122 -17.15 1.58 -3.80
N VAL A 123 -15.84 1.89 -3.75
CA VAL A 123 -15.26 2.96 -4.57
C VAL A 123 -15.36 2.64 -6.05
N ALA A 124 -15.00 1.43 -6.48
CA ALA A 124 -15.10 1.02 -7.87
C ALA A 124 -16.55 1.05 -8.38
N ALA A 125 -17.51 0.56 -7.59
CA ALA A 125 -18.92 0.60 -7.93
C ALA A 125 -19.43 2.05 -8.09
N ALA A 126 -19.05 2.97 -7.19
CA ALA A 126 -19.38 4.39 -7.30
C ALA A 126 -18.79 5.02 -8.57
N CYS A 127 -17.64 4.52 -9.03
CA CYS A 127 -16.98 4.90 -10.28
C CYS A 127 -17.50 4.15 -11.53
N ARG A 128 -18.63 3.45 -11.44
CA ARG A 128 -19.26 2.68 -12.54
C ARG A 128 -18.47 1.44 -13.00
N PHE A 129 -17.70 0.84 -12.09
CA PHE A 129 -17.06 -0.47 -12.29
C PHE A 129 -17.65 -1.52 -11.34
N PRO A 130 -18.93 -1.89 -11.49
CA PRO A 130 -19.52 -2.94 -10.67
C PRO A 130 -18.83 -4.29 -10.92
N GLY A 131 -18.78 -5.13 -9.89
CA GLY A 131 -18.10 -6.42 -9.96
C GLY A 131 -16.56 -6.33 -9.97
N PHE A 132 -15.99 -5.18 -9.59
CA PHE A 132 -14.57 -5.11 -9.27
C PHE A 132 -14.23 -6.08 -8.12
N ASN A 133 -13.15 -6.83 -8.29
CA ASN A 133 -12.65 -7.75 -7.27
C ASN A 133 -11.24 -7.29 -6.84
N ALA A 134 -11.07 -6.96 -5.55
CA ALA A 134 -9.76 -6.63 -5.02
C ALA A 134 -8.97 -7.92 -4.72
N GLU A 135 -7.99 -8.21 -5.56
CA GLU A 135 -7.24 -9.49 -5.53
C GLU A 135 -5.73 -9.31 -5.27
N ALA A 136 -5.19 -8.15 -5.60
CA ALA A 136 -3.77 -7.80 -5.45
C ALA A 136 -3.66 -6.35 -4.98
N GLY A 137 -2.71 -6.09 -4.08
CA GLY A 137 -2.51 -4.77 -3.51
C GLY A 137 -1.05 -4.47 -3.23
N ILE A 138 -0.62 -3.24 -3.50
CA ILE A 138 0.72 -2.73 -3.16
C ILE A 138 0.55 -1.50 -2.27
N LEU A 139 1.21 -1.52 -1.12
CA LEU A 139 1.31 -0.36 -0.22
C LEU A 139 2.69 0.23 -0.40
N ASN A 140 2.76 1.52 -0.74
CA ASN A 140 4.02 2.24 -0.84
C ASN A 140 4.20 3.21 0.34
N TYR A 141 5.37 3.17 0.98
CA TYR A 141 5.71 4.01 2.14
C TYR A 141 6.74 5.06 1.74
N TYR A 142 6.29 6.31 1.62
CA TYR A 142 7.13 7.45 1.24
C TYR A 142 7.57 8.25 2.46
N ARG A 143 8.85 8.63 2.48
CA ARG A 143 9.42 9.65 3.35
C ARG A 143 9.57 10.96 2.57
N SER A 144 9.90 12.04 3.26
CA SER A 144 10.13 13.35 2.62
C SER A 144 11.21 13.35 1.53
N ASP A 145 12.14 12.39 1.58
CA ASP A 145 13.23 12.19 0.60
C ASP A 145 12.94 11.08 -0.42
N SER A 146 11.74 10.51 -0.42
CA SER A 146 11.37 9.42 -1.33
C SER A 146 10.82 9.95 -2.65
N SER A 147 11.09 9.23 -3.74
CA SER A 147 10.52 9.47 -5.06
C SER A 147 10.03 8.16 -5.66
N LEU A 148 9.01 8.26 -6.52
CA LEU A 148 8.58 7.16 -7.38
C LEU A 148 8.99 7.52 -8.81
N GLY A 149 9.80 6.66 -9.42
CA GLY A 149 10.23 6.85 -10.80
C GLY A 149 9.06 6.77 -11.78
N ILE A 150 9.26 7.31 -12.99
CA ILE A 150 8.29 7.17 -14.08
C ILE A 150 8.13 5.67 -14.39
N HIS A 151 6.90 5.19 -14.35
CA HIS A 151 6.53 3.81 -14.68
C HIS A 151 5.10 3.76 -15.21
N VAL A 152 4.72 2.58 -15.73
CA VAL A 152 3.38 2.22 -16.15
C VAL A 152 3.06 0.87 -15.51
N ASP A 153 1.83 0.71 -15.02
CA ASP A 153 1.33 -0.56 -14.50
C ASP A 153 0.78 -1.40 -15.67
N GLU A 154 1.48 -2.47 -16.03
CA GLU A 154 1.14 -3.35 -17.17
C GLU A 154 1.07 -4.84 -16.76
N SER A 155 1.15 -5.11 -15.46
CA SER A 155 1.30 -6.49 -14.95
C SER A 155 -0.04 -7.17 -14.68
N GLU A 156 -1.13 -6.41 -14.65
CA GLU A 156 -2.49 -6.92 -14.53
C GLU A 156 -2.93 -7.64 -15.82
N LEU A 157 -3.67 -8.74 -15.67
CA LEU A 157 -4.13 -9.52 -16.83
C LEU A 157 -5.33 -8.87 -17.55
N ASP A 158 -6.15 -8.10 -16.83
CA ASP A 158 -7.38 -7.47 -17.34
C ASP A 158 -7.31 -5.95 -17.19
N HIS A 159 -6.94 -5.27 -18.28
CA HIS A 159 -6.85 -3.81 -18.34
C HIS A 159 -8.22 -3.10 -18.46
N THR A 160 -9.33 -3.85 -18.52
CA THR A 160 -10.67 -3.24 -18.51
C THR A 160 -11.13 -2.89 -17.09
N ARG A 161 -10.43 -3.39 -16.07
CA ARG A 161 -10.70 -3.11 -14.66
C ARG A 161 -9.90 -1.91 -14.17
N PRO A 162 -10.47 -1.11 -13.24
CA PRO A 162 -9.77 0.06 -12.74
C PRO A 162 -8.61 -0.34 -11.83
N LEU A 163 -7.58 0.50 -11.79
CA LEU A 163 -6.62 0.57 -10.71
C LEU A 163 -7.11 1.60 -9.69
N LEU A 164 -7.21 1.20 -8.43
CA LEU A 164 -7.63 2.10 -7.35
C LEU A 164 -6.41 2.56 -6.57
N SER A 165 -6.27 3.88 -6.42
CA SER A 165 -5.22 4.46 -5.58
C SER A 165 -5.79 5.35 -4.49
N PHE A 166 -5.41 5.07 -3.24
CA PHE A 166 -5.78 5.88 -2.08
C PHE A 166 -4.54 6.62 -1.58
N ARG A 167 -4.70 7.91 -1.29
CA ARG A 167 -3.64 8.83 -0.93
C ARG A 167 -3.95 9.56 0.37
#